data_AF-A0A3E2MMY4-F1
#
_entry.id   AF-A0A3E2MMY4-F1
#
_cell.length_a   1.000
_cell.length_b   1.000
_cell.length_c   1.000
_cell.angle_alpha   90.00
_cell.angle_beta   90.00
_cell.angle_gamma   90.00
#
_symmetry.space_group_name_H-M   'P 1'
#
loop_
_entity.id
_entity.type
_entity.pdbx_description
1 polymer ?
#
loop_
_entity_poly.entity_id
_entity_poly.type
_entity_poly.pdbx_seq_one_letter_code
_entity_poly.pdbx_strand_id
1 'polypeptide(L)'
;MGTQRDHILSVTTSGRDVTVIVCEYTFGTASESRFGRGYAPHAAGSDPYAGVDEMRITMTAPAKPALPLPAQQGPARAPSVDVFAGWRITSHQGGWFAQAGVGSDWPRAVEDEDACIVKAPPHPDLVRGEVYDRSLFPTLPASPGWPSMSANA
;
A
#
# COMPACT_ATOMS: atom_id res chain seq x y z
N MET A 1 6.66 11.80 3.94
CA MET A 1 6.60 12.35 2.56
C MET A 1 7.14 11.33 1.58
N GLY A 2 7.04 11.59 0.27
CA GLY A 2 7.45 10.65 -0.77
C GLY A 2 6.27 9.87 -1.33
N THR A 3 6.57 8.79 -2.05
CA THR A 3 5.57 7.96 -2.72
C THR A 3 5.71 6.51 -2.28
N GLN A 4 4.68 6.01 -1.60
CA GLN A 4 4.49 4.59 -1.37
C GLN A 4 3.93 3.95 -2.64
N ARG A 5 4.29 2.70 -2.90
CA ARG A 5 3.74 1.91 -4.01
C ARG A 5 3.17 0.63 -3.46
N ASP A 6 2.01 0.24 -3.97
CA ASP A 6 1.37 -1.01 -3.62
C ASP A 6 1.20 -1.89 -4.87
N HIS A 7 1.31 -3.21 -4.70
CA HIS A 7 1.11 -4.19 -5.77
C HIS A 7 0.14 -5.27 -5.32
N ILE A 8 -0.95 -5.48 -6.06
CA ILE A 8 -1.85 -6.61 -5.82
C ILE A 8 -1.13 -7.89 -6.24
N LEU A 9 -0.71 -8.70 -5.26
CA LEU A 9 -0.03 -9.96 -5.49
C LEU A 9 -1.02 -11.05 -5.91
N SER A 10 -2.16 -11.14 -5.21
CA SER A 10 -3.19 -12.13 -5.53
C SER A 10 -4.58 -11.70 -5.06
N VAL A 11 -5.59 -12.25 -5.73
CA VAL A 11 -7.00 -12.12 -5.36
C VAL A 11 -7.61 -13.52 -5.36
N THR A 12 -8.19 -13.92 -4.23
CA THR A 12 -8.88 -15.20 -4.06
C THR A 12 -10.32 -14.95 -3.63
N THR A 13 -11.27 -15.64 -4.25
CA THR A 13 -12.71 -15.45 -4.01
C THR A 13 -13.37 -16.77 -3.62
N SER A 14 -14.16 -16.75 -2.55
CA SER A 14 -15.03 -17.85 -2.11
C SER A 14 -16.44 -17.32 -1.85
N GLY A 15 -17.36 -17.60 -2.78
CA GLY A 15 -18.69 -17.00 -2.74
C GLY A 15 -18.61 -15.47 -2.84
N ARG A 16 -18.95 -14.78 -1.74
CA ARG A 16 -18.84 -13.32 -1.64
C ARG A 16 -17.63 -12.87 -0.83
N ASP A 17 -16.92 -13.79 -0.19
CA ASP A 17 -15.74 -13.45 0.58
C ASP A 17 -14.54 -13.40 -0.36
N VAL A 18 -13.80 -12.30 -0.30
CA VAL A 18 -12.65 -12.02 -1.15
C VAL A 18 -11.47 -11.71 -0.27
N THR A 19 -10.36 -12.41 -0.51
CA THR A 19 -9.08 -12.15 0.13
C THR A 19 -8.12 -11.61 -0.90
N VAL A 20 -7.49 -10.49 -0.60
CA VAL A 20 -6.47 -9.85 -1.44
C VAL A 20 -5.17 -9.83 -0.66
N ILE A 21 -4.09 -10.29 -1.29
CA ILE A 21 -2.73 -10.08 -0.81
C ILE A 21 -2.12 -8.92 -1.58
N VAL A 22 -1.59 -7.95 -0.86
CA VAL A 22 -0.99 -6.73 -1.40
C VAL A 22 0.43 -6.61 -0.87
N CYS A 23 1.37 -6.27 -1.74
CA CYS A 23 2.72 -5.88 -1.36
C CYS A 23 2.78 -4.37 -1.20
N GLU A 24 3.21 -3.90 -0.04
CA GLU A 24 3.48 -2.50 0.27
C GLU A 24 4.97 -2.22 0.13
N TYR A 25 5.31 -1.13 -0.56
CA TYR A 25 6.69 -0.71 -0.78
C TYR A 25 6.92 0.71 -0.24
N THR A 26 7.66 0.82 0.87
CA THR A 26 7.86 2.08 1.62
C THR A 26 9.22 2.73 1.38
N PHE A 27 10.12 2.09 0.63
CA PHE A 27 11.45 2.62 0.32
C PHE A 27 11.48 3.89 -0.56
N GLY A 28 10.35 4.30 -1.11
CA GLY A 28 10.15 5.61 -1.75
C GLY A 28 9.72 6.73 -0.79
N THR A 29 9.72 6.48 0.52
CA THR A 29 9.16 7.38 1.53
C THR A 29 10.14 7.69 2.66
N ALA A 30 9.95 8.86 3.27
CA ALA A 30 10.79 9.37 4.35
C ALA A 30 10.02 10.26 5.33
N SER A 31 10.58 10.45 6.51
CA SER A 31 10.14 11.42 7.51
C SER A 31 11.19 12.52 7.68
N GLU A 32 10.79 13.69 8.19
CA GLU A 32 11.78 14.70 8.59
C GLU A 32 12.71 14.10 9.64
N SER A 33 14.00 14.37 9.50
CA SER A 33 14.97 13.85 10.48
C SER A 33 14.75 14.48 11.85
N ARG A 34 15.13 13.76 12.90
CA ARG A 34 14.98 14.18 14.32
C ARG A 34 15.60 15.54 14.65
N PHE A 35 16.51 16.03 13.81
CA PHE A 35 17.24 17.30 14.00
C PHE A 35 16.85 18.37 12.96
N GLY A 36 15.79 18.16 12.19
CA GLY A 36 15.27 19.12 11.20
C GLY A 36 16.20 19.36 10.02
N ARG A 37 17.24 18.53 9.84
CA ARG A 37 18.16 18.59 8.70
C ARG A 37 17.94 17.37 7.82
N GLY A 38 17.38 17.57 6.63
CA GLY A 38 17.13 16.50 5.68
C GLY A 38 16.07 15.50 6.14
N TYR A 39 15.99 14.39 5.43
CA TYR A 39 14.95 13.38 5.59
C TYR A 39 15.52 11.99 5.82
N ALA A 40 14.96 11.33 6.83
CA ALA A 40 15.30 9.96 7.20
C ALA A 40 14.37 8.99 6.45
N PRO A 41 14.91 8.06 5.65
CA PRO A 41 14.09 7.10 4.91
C PRO A 41 13.38 6.15 5.86
N HIS A 42 12.18 5.71 5.50
CA HIS A 42 11.48 4.68 6.27
C HIS A 42 12.12 3.29 6.12
N ALA A 43 12.73 3.04 4.96
CA ALA A 43 13.47 1.82 4.66
C ALA A 43 14.86 2.14 4.10
N ALA A 44 15.88 1.47 4.65
CA ALA A 44 17.27 1.62 4.24
C ALA A 44 18.09 0.38 4.62
N GLY A 45 19.14 0.14 3.83
CA GLY A 45 20.01 -1.02 3.93
C GLY A 45 19.93 -1.91 2.70
N SER A 46 20.91 -2.81 2.58
CA SER A 46 21.01 -3.81 1.50
C SER A 46 20.14 -5.05 1.73
N ASP A 47 19.29 -5.02 2.75
CA ASP A 47 18.41 -6.11 3.10
C ASP A 47 17.29 -6.17 2.05
N PRO A 48 17.08 -7.30 1.33
CA PRO A 48 16.02 -7.41 0.34
C PRO A 48 14.61 -7.18 0.91
N TYR A 49 14.43 -7.30 2.24
CA TYR A 49 13.17 -7.03 2.94
C TYR A 49 12.98 -5.54 3.26
N ALA A 50 13.99 -4.69 3.09
CA ALA A 50 13.91 -3.29 3.52
C ALA A 50 12.76 -2.55 2.83
N GLY A 51 11.72 -2.22 3.62
CA GLY A 51 10.55 -1.48 3.14
C GLY A 51 9.68 -2.26 2.16
N VAL A 52 9.69 -3.58 2.27
CA VAL A 52 8.72 -4.48 1.64
C VAL A 52 7.90 -5.09 2.77
N ASP A 53 6.59 -4.91 2.73
CA ASP A 53 5.68 -5.48 3.71
C ASP A 53 4.49 -6.15 2.99
N GLU A 54 4.03 -7.30 3.48
CA GLU A 54 2.83 -7.96 3.00
C GLU A 54 1.59 -7.52 3.77
N MET A 55 0.50 -7.29 3.04
CA MET A 55 -0.81 -6.96 3.58
C MET A 55 -1.86 -7.97 3.11
N ARG A 56 -2.74 -8.39 4.02
CA ARG A 56 -3.91 -9.20 3.71
C ARG A 56 -5.17 -8.43 4.04
N ILE A 57 -5.97 -8.19 3.01
CA ILE A 57 -7.26 -7.50 3.11
C ILE A 57 -8.34 -8.52 2.79
N THR A 58 -9.26 -8.75 3.72
CA THR A 58 -10.47 -9.53 3.45
C THR A 58 -11.65 -8.60 3.26
N MET A 59 -12.53 -8.96 2.33
CA MET A 59 -13.69 -8.18 1.94
C MET A 59 -14.90 -9.07 1.70
N THR A 60 -16.09 -8.48 1.76
CA THR A 60 -17.33 -9.09 1.29
C THR A 60 -17.87 -8.31 0.09
N ALA A 61 -18.09 -9.00 -1.02
CA ALA A 61 -18.71 -8.49 -2.23
C ALA A 61 -20.22 -8.19 -2.02
N PRO A 62 -20.79 -7.21 -2.75
CA PRO A 62 -22.21 -6.89 -2.65
C PRO A 62 -23.10 -8.09 -3.05
N ALA A 63 -24.28 -8.21 -2.42
CA ALA A 63 -25.21 -9.31 -2.70
C ALA A 63 -25.74 -9.32 -4.13
N LYS A 64 -25.87 -8.13 -4.72
CA LYS A 64 -26.19 -7.95 -6.14
C LYS A 64 -24.92 -7.51 -6.84
N PRO A 65 -24.55 -8.12 -7.98
CA PRO A 65 -23.39 -7.67 -8.75
C PRO A 65 -23.51 -6.18 -9.05
N ALA A 66 -22.51 -5.41 -8.64
CA ALA A 66 -22.38 -4.03 -9.07
C ALA A 66 -21.96 -4.02 -10.55
N LEU A 67 -22.43 -3.01 -11.30
CA LEU A 67 -21.90 -2.77 -12.63
C LEU A 67 -20.39 -2.50 -12.52
N PRO A 68 -19.57 -2.94 -13.51
CA PRO A 68 -18.16 -2.61 -13.55
C PRO A 68 -17.97 -1.10 -13.41
N LEU A 69 -17.24 -0.66 -12.38
CA LEU A 69 -16.88 0.73 -12.22
C LEU A 69 -15.72 1.06 -13.17
N PRO A 70 -15.67 2.28 -13.73
CA PRO A 70 -14.46 2.74 -14.41
C PRO A 70 -13.27 2.71 -13.46
N ALA A 71 -12.06 2.58 -14.02
CA ALA A 71 -10.83 2.70 -13.25
C ALA A 71 -10.86 4.01 -12.44
N GLN A 72 -10.52 3.92 -11.16
CA GLN A 72 -10.53 5.09 -10.27
C GLN A 72 -9.51 6.12 -10.76
N GLN A 73 -9.96 7.36 -10.94
CA GLN A 73 -9.14 8.49 -11.35
C GLN A 73 -9.55 9.74 -10.59
N GLY A 74 -8.59 10.62 -10.36
CA GLY A 74 -8.83 11.94 -9.80
C GLY A 74 -7.65 12.44 -8.96
N PRO A 75 -7.65 13.71 -8.56
CA PRO A 75 -6.51 14.33 -7.89
C PRO A 75 -6.49 14.06 -6.38
N ALA A 76 -7.57 13.52 -5.80
CA ALA A 76 -7.68 13.39 -4.35
C ALA A 76 -6.93 12.14 -3.84
N ARG A 77 -6.32 12.26 -2.67
CA ARG A 77 -5.62 11.16 -1.97
C ARG A 77 -6.57 10.17 -1.29
N ALA A 78 -7.78 10.60 -0.95
CA ALA A 78 -8.81 9.78 -0.33
C ALA A 78 -10.18 10.10 -0.94
N PRO A 79 -11.12 9.14 -0.96
CA PRO A 79 -12.44 9.39 -1.50
C PRO A 79 -13.26 10.29 -0.57
N SER A 80 -13.98 11.25 -1.15
CA SER A 80 -14.97 12.08 -0.42
C SER A 80 -16.41 11.54 -0.52
N VAL A 81 -16.61 10.47 -1.30
CA VAL A 81 -17.90 9.81 -1.54
C VAL A 81 -17.72 8.30 -1.44
N ASP A 82 -18.82 7.55 -1.30
CA ASP A 82 -18.74 6.10 -1.39
C ASP A 82 -18.39 5.68 -2.83
N VAL A 83 -17.29 4.95 -2.94
CA VAL A 83 -16.63 4.47 -4.16
C VAL A 83 -16.49 2.95 -4.14
N PHE A 84 -16.96 2.30 -3.07
CA PHE A 84 -16.85 0.87 -2.87
C PHE A 84 -18.07 0.11 -3.40
N ALA A 85 -19.15 0.81 -3.81
CA ALA A 85 -20.33 0.20 -4.46
C ALA A 85 -20.86 -1.04 -3.71
N GLY A 86 -20.92 -0.97 -2.38
CA GLY A 86 -21.43 -2.04 -1.52
C GLY A 86 -20.42 -3.12 -1.13
N TRP A 87 -19.17 -3.04 -1.60
CA TRP A 87 -18.06 -3.82 -1.05
C TRP A 87 -17.75 -3.37 0.38
N ARG A 88 -17.36 -4.32 1.23
CA ARG A 88 -16.99 -4.04 2.63
C ARG A 88 -15.69 -4.71 2.98
N ILE A 89 -14.72 -3.97 3.50
CA ILE A 89 -13.53 -4.54 4.14
C ILE A 89 -13.95 -5.14 5.48
N THR A 90 -13.60 -6.41 5.69
CA THR A 90 -13.91 -7.18 6.90
C THR A 90 -12.69 -7.42 7.77
N SER A 91 -11.48 -7.37 7.21
CA SER A 91 -10.22 -7.46 7.95
C SER A 91 -9.09 -6.77 7.17
N HIS A 92 -8.11 -6.28 7.93
CA HIS A 92 -6.83 -5.76 7.45
C HIS A 92 -5.73 -6.29 8.36
N GLN A 93 -4.73 -6.95 7.79
CA GLN A 93 -3.60 -7.53 8.53
C GLN A 93 -2.29 -7.23 7.80
N GLY A 94 -1.21 -7.06 8.56
CA GLY A 94 0.10 -6.76 8.00
C GLY A 94 0.25 -5.33 7.49
N GLY A 95 1.28 -5.11 6.68
CA GLY A 95 1.72 -3.79 6.23
C GLY A 95 2.50 -3.03 7.28
N TRP A 96 3.25 -2.04 6.80
CA TRP A 96 4.14 -1.17 7.55
C TRP A 96 3.45 -0.47 8.72
N PHE A 97 2.21 -0.03 8.53
CA PHE A 97 1.46 0.73 9.54
C PHE A 97 0.59 -0.14 10.46
N ALA A 98 0.34 -1.40 10.13
CA ALA A 98 -0.67 -2.21 10.83
C ALA A 98 -0.32 -3.71 10.89
N GLN A 99 0.85 -4.03 11.46
CA GLN A 99 1.37 -5.39 11.64
C GLN A 99 0.51 -6.35 12.51
N ALA A 100 -0.69 -5.93 12.95
CA ALA A 100 -1.60 -6.78 13.71
C ALA A 100 -2.16 -7.92 12.85
N GLY A 101 -2.44 -9.06 13.48
CA GLY A 101 -3.10 -10.20 12.84
C GLY A 101 -2.21 -11.01 11.88
N VAL A 102 -0.89 -10.81 11.92
CA VAL A 102 0.10 -11.71 11.33
C VAL A 102 0.34 -12.90 12.29
N GLY A 103 0.64 -14.10 11.77
CA GLY A 103 0.91 -15.30 12.58
C GLY A 103 -0.10 -16.41 12.36
N SER A 104 -0.73 -16.93 13.42
CA SER A 104 -1.64 -18.09 13.33
C SER A 104 -2.81 -17.88 12.39
N ASP A 105 -3.31 -16.64 12.30
CA ASP A 105 -4.44 -16.29 11.44
C ASP A 105 -4.01 -16.19 9.97
N TRP A 106 -2.73 -15.96 9.69
CA TRP A 106 -2.14 -15.90 8.36
C TRP A 106 -0.92 -16.83 8.25
N PRO A 107 -1.15 -18.16 8.13
CA PRO A 107 -0.05 -19.13 8.12
C PRO A 107 0.96 -18.96 6.98
N ARG A 108 0.56 -18.31 5.88
CA ARG A 108 1.39 -18.10 4.70
C ARG A 108 2.05 -16.71 4.60
N ALA A 109 2.08 -15.95 5.70
CA ALA A 109 2.58 -14.58 5.66
C ALA A 109 4.03 -14.52 5.12
N VAL A 110 4.89 -15.44 5.55
CA VAL A 110 6.29 -15.52 5.09
C VAL A 110 6.38 -15.80 3.59
N GLU A 111 5.61 -16.75 3.06
CA GLU A 111 5.63 -17.04 1.62
C GLU A 111 5.04 -15.90 0.78
N ASP A 112 4.07 -15.17 1.33
CA ASP A 112 3.48 -13.99 0.70
C ASP A 112 4.48 -12.81 0.71
N GLU A 113 5.25 -12.61 1.79
CA GLU A 113 6.35 -11.65 1.89
C GLU A 113 7.47 -11.94 0.89
N ASP A 114 7.93 -13.20 0.81
CA ASP A 114 8.93 -13.64 -0.17
C ASP A 114 8.49 -13.34 -1.61
N ALA A 115 7.21 -13.60 -1.92
CA ALA A 115 6.64 -13.29 -3.22
C ALA A 115 6.58 -11.77 -3.48
N CYS A 116 6.35 -10.96 -2.44
CA CYS A 116 6.39 -9.50 -2.52
C CYS A 116 7.79 -8.95 -2.81
N ILE A 117 8.83 -9.54 -2.22
CA ILE A 117 10.23 -9.21 -2.50
C ILE A 117 10.57 -9.47 -3.97
N VAL A 118 10.16 -10.62 -4.51
CA VAL A 118 10.39 -10.98 -5.92
C VAL A 118 9.73 -9.99 -6.89
N LYS A 119 8.61 -9.38 -6.49
CA LYS A 119 7.88 -8.38 -7.29
C LYS A 119 8.30 -6.93 -7.02
N ALA A 120 9.17 -6.71 -6.04
CA ALA A 120 9.54 -5.37 -5.63
C ALA A 120 10.17 -4.58 -6.80
N PRO A 121 9.77 -3.31 -6.99
CA PRO A 121 10.49 -2.44 -7.91
C PRO A 121 11.92 -2.21 -7.39
N PRO A 122 12.83 -1.69 -8.24
CA PRO A 122 14.19 -1.38 -7.81
C PRO A 122 14.20 -0.51 -6.54
N HIS A 123 14.90 -0.98 -5.51
CA HIS A 123 15.10 -0.27 -4.26
C HIS A 123 16.17 0.83 -4.46
N PRO A 124 16.00 2.03 -3.90
CA PRO A 124 17.06 3.05 -3.90
C PRO A 124 18.21 2.63 -2.97
N ASP A 125 19.47 2.86 -3.36
CA ASP A 125 20.64 2.50 -2.54
C ASP A 125 20.82 3.46 -1.34
N LEU A 126 19.90 3.40 -0.38
CA LEU A 126 19.90 4.21 0.84
C LEU A 126 20.57 3.47 2.00
N VAL A 127 21.34 4.20 2.78
CA VAL A 127 22.15 3.72 3.90
C VAL A 127 21.43 4.03 5.21
N ARG A 128 21.39 3.04 6.10
CA ARG A 128 20.73 3.17 7.39
C ARG A 128 21.43 4.24 8.25
N GLY A 129 20.64 5.16 8.80
CA GLY A 129 21.12 6.24 9.67
C GLY A 129 21.55 7.51 8.93
N GLU A 130 21.67 7.45 7.60
CA GLU A 130 21.95 8.62 6.77
C GLU A 130 20.72 9.50 6.57
N VAL A 131 20.98 10.73 6.16
CA VAL A 131 19.98 11.76 5.95
C VAL A 131 20.09 12.33 4.54
N TYR A 132 18.95 12.48 3.89
CA TYR A 132 18.89 12.72 2.45
C TYR A 132 18.14 13.99 2.11
N ASP A 133 18.37 14.50 0.90
CA ASP A 133 17.62 15.62 0.36
C ASP A 133 16.17 15.22 0.01
N ARG A 134 15.25 16.18 0.07
CA ARG A 134 13.83 15.96 -0.28
C ARG A 134 13.63 15.42 -1.69
N SER A 135 14.49 15.82 -2.63
CA SER A 135 14.41 15.43 -4.04
C SER A 135 14.48 13.91 -4.27
N LEU A 136 15.05 13.14 -3.32
CA LEU A 136 15.08 11.67 -3.39
C LEU A 136 13.74 11.02 -3.02
N PHE A 137 12.79 11.78 -2.45
CA PHE A 137 11.46 11.30 -2.08
C PHE A 137 10.38 12.17 -2.73
N PRO A 138 10.26 12.14 -4.07
CA PRO A 138 9.23 12.90 -4.75
C PRO A 138 7.84 12.43 -4.29
N THR A 139 6.98 13.39 -3.97
CA THR A 139 5.56 13.11 -3.71
C THR A 139 4.83 13.19 -5.03
N LEU A 140 4.55 12.03 -5.62
CA LEU A 140 3.84 11.92 -6.89
C LEU A 140 2.31 12.02 -6.65
N PRO A 141 1.53 12.40 -7.67
CA PRO A 141 0.08 12.27 -7.61
C PRO A 141 -0.34 10.83 -7.31
N ALA A 142 -1.46 10.66 -6.60
CA ALA A 142 -2.03 9.33 -6.34
C ALA A 142 -2.40 8.65 -7.67
N SER A 143 -2.07 7.37 -7.80
CA SER A 143 -2.38 6.55 -8.98
C SER A 143 -2.68 5.11 -8.57
N PRO A 144 -3.95 4.64 -8.70
CA PRO A 144 -5.12 5.43 -9.04
C PRO A 144 -5.40 6.51 -7.99
N GLY A 145 -6.06 7.59 -8.39
CA GLY A 145 -6.46 8.67 -7.49
C GLY A 145 -7.98 8.73 -7.33
N TRP A 146 -8.44 9.50 -6.35
CA TRP A 146 -9.85 9.59 -6.02
C TRP A 146 -10.53 10.80 -6.65
N PRO A 147 -11.83 10.69 -6.98
CA PRO A 147 -12.63 11.84 -7.40
C PRO A 147 -12.60 12.94 -6.34
N SER A 148 -12.46 14.20 -6.75
CA SER A 148 -12.62 15.36 -5.87
C SER A 148 -14.07 15.86 -5.92
N MET A 149 -14.54 16.54 -4.86
CA MET A 149 -15.89 17.14 -4.83
C MET A 149 -16.20 18.03 -6.05
N SER A 150 -15.18 18.65 -6.65
CA SER A 150 -15.31 19.55 -7.80
C SER A 150 -15.47 18.85 -9.15
N ALA A 151 -15.38 17.51 -9.21
CA ALA A 151 -15.53 16.76 -10.47
C ALA A 151 -16.99 16.55 -10.91
N ASN A 152 -17.96 17.04 -10.11
CA ASN A 152 -19.39 17.04 -10.40
C ASN A 152 -19.98 18.47 -10.43
N ALA A 153 -19.33 19.39 -11.14
CA ALA A 153 -19.88 20.71 -11.47
C ALA A 153 -20.13 20.82 -12.98
#